data_AF-A0A093X469-F1
#
_entry.id   AF-A0A093X469-F1
#
_cell.length_a   1.000
_cell.length_b   1.000
_cell.length_c   1.000
_cell.angle_alpha   90.00
_cell.angle_beta   90.00
_cell.angle_gamma   90.00
#
_symmetry.space_group_name_H-M   'P 1'
#
loop_
_entity.id
_entity.type
_entity.pdbx_description
1 polymer ?
#
loop_
_entity_poly.entity_id
_entity_poly.type
_entity_poly.pdbx_seq_one_letter_code
_entity_poly.pdbx_strand_id
1 'polypeptide(L)'
;MMRPATYNLNEQAMDATIHLIKTVYEMGVNVREIYIDTIGQPGPYQKKLERIFPTASITVAKKADSLYPCVSAASVCAKVTRDRALEVLYEAYGGSNEAAAEKEDVAMGDSDDAPAAEADWGSGYPSDARCSTWLKRNIDPVFGWGPECRFSWSTTKDLLEDNKSMAVNVDWPVEEDEETHRVTDYFSADSGKEQKADDELGNWFGRKAGVEAF
;
A
#
# COMPACT_ATOMS: atom_id res chain seq x y z
N MET A 1 0.66 -5.97 0.95
CA MET A 1 -0.48 -5.36 0.23
C MET A 1 -1.21 -6.37 -0.63
N MET A 2 -0.56 -7.05 -1.57
CA MET A 2 -1.22 -8.00 -2.49
C MET A 2 -1.18 -9.45 -1.96
N ARG A 3 -1.37 -9.64 -0.65
CA ARG A 3 -1.47 -10.96 -0.02
C ARG A 3 -2.93 -11.23 0.34
N PRO A 4 -3.36 -12.49 0.50
CA PRO A 4 -4.73 -12.82 0.90
C PRO A 4 -5.16 -12.07 2.17
N ALA A 5 -4.29 -12.07 3.20
CA ALA A 5 -4.45 -11.19 4.34
C ALA A 5 -4.15 -9.73 3.94
N THR A 6 -5.18 -8.88 3.99
CA THR A 6 -5.05 -7.46 3.69
C THR A 6 -4.08 -6.78 4.67
N TYR A 7 -3.02 -6.19 4.14
CA TYR A 7 -2.03 -5.44 4.92
C TYR A 7 -1.72 -4.14 4.19
N ASN A 8 -2.22 -3.05 4.76
CA ASN A 8 -2.31 -1.75 4.09
C ASN A 8 -1.00 -0.92 4.24
N LEU A 9 -0.95 0.25 3.59
CA LEU A 9 0.25 1.09 3.61
C LEU A 9 0.50 1.73 4.96
N ASN A 10 -0.58 2.11 5.65
CA ASN A 10 -0.50 2.80 6.92
C ASN A 10 0.06 1.89 8.01
N GLU A 11 -0.31 0.61 7.97
CA GLU A 11 0.24 -0.42 8.85
C GLU A 11 1.72 -0.68 8.57
N GLN A 12 2.11 -0.83 7.30
CA GLN A 12 3.51 -0.96 6.90
C GLN A 12 4.35 0.23 7.36
N ALA A 13 3.85 1.45 7.16
CA ALA A 13 4.54 2.67 7.57
C ALA A 13 4.68 2.75 9.10
N MET A 14 3.65 2.35 9.83
CA MET A 14 3.67 2.30 11.29
C MET A 14 4.65 1.26 11.82
N ASP A 15 4.65 0.05 11.26
CA ASP A 15 5.56 -1.02 11.68
C ASP A 15 7.03 -0.66 11.38
N ALA A 16 7.29 -0.03 10.22
CA ALA A 16 8.61 0.52 9.90
C ALA A 16 9.04 1.61 10.91
N THR A 17 8.12 2.50 11.29
CA THR A 17 8.39 3.53 12.30
C THR A 17 8.72 2.91 13.66
N ILE A 18 7.93 1.93 14.11
CA ILE A 18 8.17 1.19 15.35
C ILE A 18 9.53 0.48 15.31
N HIS A 19 9.87 -0.15 14.19
CA HIS A 19 11.14 -0.85 14.02
C HIS A 19 12.35 0.10 14.13
N LEU A 20 12.29 1.27 13.48
CA LEU A 20 13.33 2.30 13.58
C LEU A 20 13.51 2.78 15.04
N ILE A 21 12.41 3.05 15.74
CA ILE A 21 12.47 3.50 17.14
C ILE A 21 13.09 2.40 18.02
N LYS A 22 12.66 1.13 17.86
CA LYS A 22 13.23 0.00 18.60
C LYS A 22 14.73 -0.15 18.38
N THR A 23 15.17 -0.04 17.12
CA THR A 23 16.60 -0.12 16.77
C THR A 23 17.41 0.95 17.51
N VAL A 24 16.88 2.18 17.62
CA VAL A 24 17.53 3.26 18.37
C VAL A 24 17.63 2.95 19.87
N TYR A 25 16.59 2.36 20.46
CA TYR A 25 16.65 1.88 21.86
C TYR A 25 17.69 0.77 22.04
N GLU A 26 17.76 -0.18 21.10
CA GLU A 26 18.74 -1.29 21.13
C GLU A 26 20.18 -0.81 21.03
N MET A 27 20.42 0.32 20.35
CA MET A 27 21.72 1.00 20.33
C MET A 27 22.11 1.65 21.68
N GLY A 28 21.23 1.60 22.69
CA GLY A 28 21.48 2.18 24.01
C GLY A 28 21.25 3.69 24.10
N VAL A 29 20.58 4.29 23.11
CA VAL A 29 20.26 5.72 23.12
C VAL A 29 19.14 5.98 24.13
N ASN A 30 19.34 6.94 25.03
CA ASN A 30 18.33 7.34 26.02
C ASN A 30 17.28 8.27 25.40
N VAL A 31 16.29 7.69 24.73
CA VAL A 31 15.20 8.42 24.08
C VAL A 31 14.14 8.84 25.12
N ARG A 32 13.95 10.17 25.28
CA ARG A 32 12.96 10.76 26.18
C ARG A 32 11.71 11.29 25.46
N GLU A 33 11.89 11.83 24.26
CA GLU A 33 10.85 12.46 23.48
C GLU A 33 10.90 11.97 22.04
N ILE A 34 9.75 11.67 21.46
CA ILE A 34 9.60 11.17 20.09
C ILE A 34 8.58 12.03 19.37
N TYR A 35 9.00 12.61 18.25
CA TYR A 35 8.16 13.46 17.39
C TYR A 35 8.00 12.79 16.03
N ILE A 36 6.76 12.63 15.57
CA ILE A 36 6.45 11.89 14.33
C ILE A 36 5.52 12.74 13.47
N ASP A 37 5.86 12.85 12.18
CA ASP A 37 5.01 13.44 11.16
C ASP A 37 3.99 12.42 10.64
N THR A 38 2.74 12.83 10.51
CA THR A 38 1.68 11.99 9.94
C THR A 38 0.85 12.72 8.90
N ILE A 39 0.39 11.97 7.90
CA ILE A 39 -0.58 12.42 6.91
C ILE A 39 -2.02 12.12 7.39
N GLY A 40 -2.17 11.12 8.26
CA GLY A 40 -3.45 10.61 8.76
C GLY A 40 -3.94 11.27 10.04
N GLN A 41 -4.86 10.60 10.75
CA GLN A 41 -5.34 11.05 12.06
C GLN A 41 -4.27 10.78 13.13
N PRO A 42 -3.77 11.80 13.86
CA PRO A 42 -2.70 11.60 14.84
C PRO A 42 -3.12 10.76 16.05
N GLY A 43 -4.37 10.90 16.51
CA GLY A 43 -4.83 10.32 17.79
C GLY A 43 -4.68 8.80 17.90
N PRO A 44 -5.24 7.99 16.98
CA PRO A 44 -5.07 6.54 17.02
C PRO A 44 -3.61 6.11 16.93
N TYR A 45 -2.83 6.80 16.09
CA TYR A 45 -1.42 6.47 15.88
C TYR A 45 -0.59 6.74 17.14
N GLN A 46 -0.79 7.91 17.75
CA GLN A 46 -0.12 8.29 18.99
C GLN A 46 -0.44 7.31 20.12
N LYS A 47 -1.73 7.00 20.35
CA LYS A 47 -2.14 6.04 21.40
C LYS A 47 -1.48 4.67 21.22
N LYS A 48 -1.36 4.19 19.98
CA LYS A 48 -0.71 2.91 19.69
C LYS A 48 0.78 2.97 20.00
N LEU A 49 1.47 4.05 19.66
CA LEU A 49 2.89 4.23 19.97
C LEU A 49 3.14 4.40 21.47
N GLU A 50 2.30 5.16 22.18
CA GLU A 50 2.40 5.35 23.64
C GLU A 50 2.27 4.02 24.39
N ARG A 51 1.44 3.10 23.89
CA ARG A 51 1.34 1.74 24.43
C ARG A 51 2.61 0.92 24.22
N ILE A 52 3.33 1.14 23.12
CA ILE A 52 4.55 0.39 22.77
C ILE A 52 5.78 0.97 23.48
N PHE A 53 5.85 2.29 23.59
CA PHE A 53 6.98 3.03 24.18
C PHE A 53 6.52 3.89 25.36
N PRO A 54 6.07 3.29 26.48
CA PRO A 54 5.48 4.02 27.60
C PRO A 54 6.47 4.90 28.37
N THR A 55 7.78 4.75 28.13
CA THR A 55 8.84 5.49 28.82
C THR A 55 9.20 6.81 28.16
N ALA A 56 8.77 7.04 26.91
CA ALA A 56 9.02 8.28 26.18
C ALA A 56 7.74 9.10 26.02
N SER A 57 7.89 10.42 25.99
CA SER A 57 6.82 11.34 25.59
C SER A 57 6.69 11.31 24.07
N ILE A 58 5.50 10.97 23.55
CA ILE A 58 5.28 10.82 22.11
C ILE A 58 4.32 11.89 21.63
N THR A 59 4.73 12.62 20.61
CA THR A 59 3.89 13.60 19.91
C THR A 59 3.79 13.23 18.44
N VAL A 60 2.56 12.95 18.00
CA VAL A 60 2.27 12.75 16.57
C VAL A 60 1.51 13.98 16.07
N ALA A 61 2.00 14.63 15.02
CA ALA A 61 1.38 15.83 14.48
C ALA A 61 1.41 15.83 12.95
N LYS A 62 0.50 16.59 12.34
CA LYS A 62 0.56 16.87 10.90
C LYS A 62 1.54 17.99 10.62
N LYS A 63 2.33 17.89 9.55
CA LYS A 63 3.36 18.88 9.19
C LYS A 63 4.36 19.08 10.32
N ALA A 64 4.70 17.99 11.02
CA ALA A 64 5.62 18.03 12.14
C ALA A 64 7.04 18.43 11.71
N ASP A 65 7.40 18.21 10.45
CA ASP A 65 8.62 18.68 9.80
C ASP A 65 8.79 20.21 9.82
N SER A 66 7.68 20.94 9.87
CA SER A 66 7.65 22.40 9.93
C SER A 66 7.63 22.93 11.37
N LEU A 67 7.30 22.07 12.34
CA LEU A 67 7.12 22.42 13.75
C LEU A 67 8.34 22.04 14.60
N TYR A 68 9.00 20.93 14.27
CA TYR A 68 10.06 20.33 15.07
C TYR A 68 11.34 20.16 14.24
N PRO A 69 12.46 20.81 14.60
CA PRO A 69 13.71 20.72 13.85
C PRO A 69 14.23 19.29 13.66
N CYS A 70 14.05 18.41 14.66
CA CYS A 70 14.45 17.01 14.56
C CYS A 70 13.66 16.24 13.49
N VAL A 71 12.37 16.52 13.34
CA VAL A 71 11.53 15.93 12.29
C VAL A 71 11.87 16.52 10.92
N SER A 72 12.21 17.81 10.87
CA SER A 72 12.72 18.46 9.66
C SER A 72 14.00 17.77 9.16
N ALA A 73 14.96 17.55 10.05
CA ALA A 73 16.20 16.84 9.74
C ALA A 73 15.93 15.40 9.28
N ALA A 74 15.05 14.67 9.96
CA ALA A 74 14.65 13.32 9.55
C ALA A 74 14.02 13.30 8.14
N SER A 75 13.21 14.31 7.81
CA SER A 75 12.59 14.47 6.50
C SER A 75 13.63 14.70 5.39
N VAL A 76 14.69 15.46 5.67
CA VAL A 76 15.82 15.63 4.73
C VAL A 76 16.55 14.30 4.54
N CYS A 77 16.93 13.61 5.63
CA CYS A 77 17.60 12.31 5.55
C CYS A 77 16.77 11.29 4.75
N ALA A 78 15.46 11.23 4.98
CA ALA A 78 14.57 10.31 4.28
C ALA A 78 14.51 10.60 2.77
N LYS A 79 14.38 11.87 2.37
CA LYS A 79 14.33 12.26 0.95
C LYS A 79 15.65 12.00 0.24
N VAL A 80 16.77 12.41 0.82
CA VAL A 80 18.10 12.19 0.23
C VAL A 80 18.41 10.69 0.09
N THR A 81 18.07 9.90 1.11
CA THR A 81 18.25 8.44 1.05
C THR A 81 17.38 7.81 -0.02
N ARG A 82 16.12 8.24 -0.14
CA ARG A 82 15.21 7.80 -1.20
C ARG A 82 15.79 8.11 -2.58
N ASP A 83 16.22 9.35 -2.79
CA ASP A 83 16.69 9.82 -4.10
C ASP A 83 17.95 9.03 -4.49
N ARG A 84 18.89 8.81 -3.55
CA ARG A 84 20.06 7.97 -3.81
C ARG A 84 19.72 6.51 -4.08
N ALA A 85 18.74 5.94 -3.37
CA ALA A 85 18.28 4.57 -3.61
C ALA A 85 17.64 4.41 -5.00
N LEU A 86 16.89 5.43 -5.45
CA LEU A 86 16.32 5.46 -6.80
C LEU A 86 17.40 5.56 -7.87
N GLU A 87 18.44 6.37 -7.67
CA GLU A 87 19.59 6.43 -8.58
C GLU A 87 20.28 5.07 -8.73
N VAL A 88 20.57 4.38 -7.62
CA VAL A 88 21.18 3.05 -7.64
C VAL A 88 20.29 2.04 -8.37
N LEU A 89 18.98 2.11 -8.14
CA LEU A 89 18.02 1.27 -8.84
C LEU A 89 17.97 1.58 -10.34
N TYR A 90 18.08 2.85 -10.72
CA TYR A 90 18.09 3.30 -12.11
C TYR A 90 19.35 2.83 -12.84
N GLU A 91 20.51 2.96 -12.20
CA GLU A 91 21.79 2.47 -12.72
C GLU A 91 21.73 0.95 -12.96
N ALA A 92 21.19 0.19 -12.01
CA ALA A 92 21.01 -1.26 -12.15
C ALA A 92 20.02 -1.62 -13.28
N TYR A 93 18.95 -0.85 -13.44
CA TYR A 93 17.99 -1.02 -14.54
C TYR A 93 18.63 -0.67 -15.90
N GLY A 94 19.33 0.45 -16.00
CA GLY A 94 20.03 0.89 -17.21
C GLY A 94 21.09 -0.11 -17.69
N GLY A 95 21.89 -0.66 -16.77
CA GLY A 95 22.86 -1.71 -17.09
C GLY A 95 22.23 -3.02 -17.59
N SER A 96 20.97 -3.29 -17.26
CA SER A 96 20.22 -4.43 -17.82
C SER A 96 19.68 -4.17 -19.23
N ASN A 97 19.40 -2.90 -19.57
CA ASN A 97 18.93 -2.50 -20.89
C ASN A 97 20.07 -2.35 -21.91
N GLU A 98 21.28 -1.98 -21.49
CA GLU A 98 22.46 -1.97 -22.37
C GLU A 98 22.81 -3.39 -22.86
N ALA A 99 22.66 -4.42 -22.00
CA ALA A 99 22.83 -5.82 -22.39
C ALA A 99 21.73 -6.36 -23.34
N ALA A 100 20.56 -5.70 -23.40
CA ALA A 100 19.50 -6.03 -24.35
C ALA A 100 19.69 -5.33 -25.71
N ALA A 101 20.35 -4.17 -25.73
CA ALA A 101 20.64 -3.41 -26.95
C ALA A 101 21.72 -4.08 -27.84
N GLU A 102 22.61 -4.91 -27.29
CA GLU A 102 23.62 -5.65 -28.07
C GLU A 102 23.06 -6.80 -28.95
N LYS A 103 21.73 -7.03 -28.99
CA LYS A 103 21.11 -8.08 -29.83
C LYS A 103 20.46 -7.58 -31.13
N GLU A 104 20.49 -6.29 -31.42
CA GLU A 104 19.87 -5.72 -32.65
C GLU A 104 20.87 -5.24 -33.72
N ASP A 105 22.15 -5.60 -33.66
CA ASP A 105 23.12 -5.27 -34.71
C ASP A 105 23.09 -6.23 -35.91
N VAL A 106 21.93 -6.35 -36.60
CA VAL A 106 21.92 -6.75 -38.03
C VAL A 106 20.73 -6.13 -38.78
N ALA A 107 20.74 -4.82 -39.03
CA ALA A 107 20.15 -4.22 -40.23
C ALA A 107 20.64 -2.77 -40.44
N MET A 108 21.56 -2.62 -41.38
CA MET A 108 22.01 -1.33 -41.92
C MET A 108 20.83 -0.54 -42.52
N GLY A 109 20.65 0.69 -42.05
CA GLY A 109 19.72 1.68 -42.61
C GLY A 109 20.11 3.08 -42.17
N ASP A 110 20.80 3.79 -43.05
CA ASP A 110 21.22 5.19 -42.92
C ASP A 110 19.99 6.12 -42.92
N SER A 111 19.61 6.64 -41.74
CA SER A 111 18.70 7.78 -41.63
C SER A 111 18.99 8.56 -40.34
N ASP A 112 19.48 9.79 -40.51
CA ASP A 112 19.69 10.84 -39.51
C ASP A 112 18.37 11.28 -38.84
N ASP A 113 17.73 10.40 -38.06
CA ASP A 113 16.62 10.78 -37.18
C ASP A 113 16.58 9.87 -35.94
N ALA A 114 17.55 10.09 -35.05
CA ALA A 114 17.56 9.50 -33.73
C ALA A 114 16.82 10.43 -32.74
N PRO A 115 15.68 10.04 -32.15
CA PRO A 115 15.36 10.50 -30.83
C PRO A 115 15.99 9.50 -29.86
N ALA A 116 17.22 9.78 -29.44
CA ALA A 116 17.71 9.32 -28.14
C ALA A 116 16.86 9.99 -27.05
N ALA A 117 15.60 9.57 -26.89
CA ALA A 117 14.68 10.08 -25.89
C ALA A 117 14.80 9.19 -24.63
N GLU A 118 15.83 9.54 -23.85
CA GLU A 118 16.06 9.30 -22.43
C GLU A 118 15.18 8.22 -21.79
N ALA A 119 15.81 7.14 -21.33
CA ALA A 119 15.18 6.09 -20.52
C ALA A 119 14.69 6.57 -19.14
N ASP A 120 14.43 7.87 -18.94
CA ASP A 120 13.96 8.45 -17.70
C ASP A 120 12.52 8.00 -17.41
N TRP A 121 12.32 7.33 -16.27
CA TRP A 121 11.00 6.95 -15.75
C TRP A 121 10.22 8.13 -15.14
N GLY A 122 10.77 9.34 -15.20
CA GLY A 122 10.16 10.56 -14.72
C GLY A 122 10.17 10.67 -13.19
N SER A 123 9.16 11.33 -12.62
CA SER A 123 9.09 11.56 -11.17
C SER A 123 8.69 10.35 -10.34
N GLY A 124 8.24 9.25 -10.96
CA GLY A 124 7.70 8.07 -10.28
C GLY A 124 6.26 8.23 -9.73
N TYR A 125 5.61 9.38 -9.94
CA TYR A 125 4.20 9.58 -9.58
C TYR A 125 3.28 9.32 -10.78
N PRO A 126 2.11 8.68 -10.61
CA PRO A 126 1.16 8.47 -11.71
C PRO A 126 0.62 9.75 -12.35
N SER A 127 0.62 10.85 -11.61
CA SER A 127 0.22 12.17 -12.14
C SER A 127 1.21 12.74 -13.17
N ASP A 128 2.42 12.20 -13.25
CA ASP A 128 3.42 12.60 -14.24
C ASP A 128 3.21 11.83 -15.54
N ALA A 129 3.06 12.58 -16.64
CA ALA A 129 2.88 12.02 -17.97
C ALA A 129 4.09 11.16 -18.41
N ARG A 130 5.30 11.50 -17.97
CA ARG A 130 6.52 10.73 -18.29
C ARG A 130 6.49 9.35 -17.63
N CYS A 131 6.14 9.31 -16.34
CA CYS A 131 5.96 8.06 -15.57
C CYS A 131 4.88 7.16 -16.18
N SER A 132 3.71 7.74 -16.50
CA SER A 132 2.62 6.99 -17.14
C SER A 132 2.99 6.43 -18.52
N THR A 133 3.78 7.18 -19.29
CA THR A 133 4.28 6.72 -20.60
C THR A 133 5.31 5.61 -20.43
N TRP A 134 6.21 5.75 -19.47
CA TRP A 134 7.19 4.72 -19.14
C TRP A 134 6.53 3.41 -18.70
N LEU A 135 5.51 3.47 -17.83
CA LEU A 135 4.78 2.28 -17.37
C LEU A 135 4.17 1.49 -18.54
N LYS A 136 3.53 2.19 -19.48
CA LYS A 136 2.90 1.55 -20.65
C LYS A 136 3.92 0.98 -21.63
N ARG A 137 5.10 1.61 -21.75
CA ARG A 137 6.16 1.17 -22.67
C ARG A 137 6.93 -0.04 -22.16
N ASN A 138 7.15 -0.13 -20.85
CA ASN A 138 8.04 -1.13 -20.24
C ASN A 138 7.26 -2.26 -19.55
N ILE A 139 6.04 -2.57 -19.99
CA ILE A 139 5.26 -3.69 -19.48
C ILE A 139 5.62 -4.98 -20.23
N ASP A 140 6.14 -5.96 -19.51
CA ASP A 140 6.34 -7.33 -19.98
C ASP A 140 4.98 -8.07 -20.01
N PRO A 141 4.66 -8.79 -21.10
CA PRO A 141 3.38 -9.50 -21.23
C PRO A 141 3.10 -10.54 -20.14
N VAL A 142 4.14 -11.18 -19.59
CA VAL A 142 4.00 -12.28 -18.61
C VAL A 142 4.26 -11.79 -17.20
N PHE A 143 5.33 -11.03 -17.00
CA PHE A 143 5.83 -10.63 -15.69
C PHE A 143 5.43 -9.21 -15.28
N GLY A 144 4.89 -8.40 -16.19
CA GLY A 144 4.54 -7.00 -15.93
C GLY A 144 5.78 -6.12 -15.83
N TRP A 145 6.23 -5.78 -14.63
CA TRP A 145 7.40 -4.91 -14.42
C TRP A 145 8.40 -5.54 -13.46
N GLY A 146 9.60 -4.97 -13.37
CA GLY A 146 10.60 -5.37 -12.40
C GLY A 146 10.35 -4.78 -10.99
N PRO A 147 11.35 -4.90 -10.09
CA PRO A 147 11.24 -4.43 -8.70
C PRO A 147 11.07 -2.91 -8.57
N GLU A 148 11.32 -2.15 -9.63
CA GLU A 148 11.10 -0.72 -9.71
C GLU A 148 9.63 -0.32 -9.64
N CYS A 149 8.71 -1.20 -10.04
CA CYS A 149 7.29 -0.92 -10.10
C CYS A 149 6.52 -1.45 -8.89
N ARG A 150 5.60 -0.64 -8.37
CA ARG A 150 4.70 -1.05 -7.27
C ARG A 150 3.38 -1.58 -7.82
N PHE A 151 3.25 -2.91 -7.89
CA PHE A 151 2.03 -3.60 -8.33
C PHE A 151 0.77 -3.33 -7.46
N SER A 152 0.95 -2.84 -6.24
CA SER A 152 -0.18 -2.54 -5.34
C SER A 152 -0.87 -1.20 -5.64
N TRP A 153 -0.31 -0.37 -6.51
CA TRP A 153 -0.92 0.91 -6.90
C TRP A 153 -2.08 0.70 -7.87
N SER A 154 -3.13 1.51 -7.76
CA SER A 154 -4.29 1.38 -8.66
C SER A 154 -3.89 1.51 -10.12
N THR A 155 -3.06 2.49 -10.46
CA THR A 155 -2.59 2.69 -11.85
C THR A 155 -1.91 1.46 -12.45
N THR A 156 -1.15 0.70 -11.66
CA THR A 156 -0.45 -0.50 -12.15
C THR A 156 -1.39 -1.70 -12.23
N LYS A 157 -2.35 -1.82 -11.31
CA LYS A 157 -3.44 -2.80 -11.40
C LYS A 157 -4.32 -2.60 -12.63
N ASP A 158 -4.79 -1.37 -12.83
CA ASP A 158 -5.63 -0.99 -13.95
C ASP A 158 -4.92 -1.33 -15.28
N LEU A 159 -3.61 -1.06 -15.37
CA LEU A 159 -2.81 -1.40 -16.54
C LEU A 159 -2.59 -2.91 -16.75
N LEU A 160 -2.61 -3.73 -15.71
CA LEU A 160 -2.51 -5.20 -15.84
C LEU A 160 -3.86 -5.83 -16.20
N GLU A 161 -4.96 -5.29 -15.67
CA GLU A 161 -6.31 -5.80 -15.85
C GLU A 161 -7.00 -5.28 -17.13
N ASP A 162 -6.53 -4.15 -17.66
CA ASP A 162 -7.04 -3.59 -18.91
C ASP A 162 -6.87 -4.58 -20.07
N ASN A 163 -7.97 -5.04 -20.66
CA ASN A 163 -7.99 -5.95 -21.83
C ASN A 163 -7.28 -5.42 -23.10
N LYS A 164 -6.81 -4.17 -23.06
CA LYS A 164 -6.02 -3.51 -24.12
C LYS A 164 -4.53 -3.48 -23.81
N SER A 165 -4.14 -3.84 -22.59
CA SER A 165 -2.74 -3.96 -22.20
C SER A 165 -2.14 -5.22 -22.85
N MET A 166 -0.82 -5.24 -22.97
CA MET A 166 -0.08 -6.40 -23.49
C MET A 166 0.02 -7.53 -22.45
N ALA A 167 -0.52 -7.37 -21.24
CA ALA A 167 -0.36 -8.32 -20.15
C ALA A 167 -1.34 -9.50 -20.26
N VAL A 168 -0.84 -10.67 -19.91
CA VAL A 168 -1.62 -11.91 -19.82
C VAL A 168 -2.47 -11.86 -18.55
N ASN A 169 -3.74 -12.26 -18.66
CA ASN A 169 -4.63 -12.37 -17.50
C ASN A 169 -4.19 -13.55 -16.61
N VAL A 170 -3.97 -13.26 -15.32
CA VAL A 170 -3.55 -14.24 -14.32
C VAL A 170 -4.67 -14.41 -13.29
N ASP A 171 -5.20 -15.63 -13.21
CA ASP A 171 -6.16 -16.00 -12.18
C ASP A 171 -5.42 -16.58 -10.98
N TRP A 172 -5.57 -15.92 -9.82
CA TRP A 172 -4.98 -16.37 -8.57
C TRP A 172 -6.02 -17.16 -7.79
N PRO A 173 -5.66 -18.31 -7.18
CA PRO A 173 -6.58 -19.01 -6.31
C PRO A 173 -6.95 -18.10 -5.14
N VAL A 174 -8.20 -17.65 -5.11
CA VAL A 174 -8.75 -16.93 -3.96
C VAL A 174 -9.01 -17.99 -2.91
N GLU A 175 -8.21 -18.03 -1.85
CA GLU A 175 -8.62 -18.72 -0.63
C GLU A 175 -9.88 -17.98 -0.16
N GLU A 176 -11.05 -18.64 -0.24
CA GLU A 176 -12.32 -18.05 0.18
C GLU A 176 -12.16 -17.48 1.59
N ASP A 177 -12.25 -16.15 1.71
CA ASP A 177 -12.31 -15.49 3.01
C ASP A 177 -13.48 -16.12 3.78
N GLU A 178 -13.19 -16.79 4.89
CA GLU A 178 -14.19 -17.28 5.85
C GLU A 178 -15.12 -16.16 6.36
N GLU A 179 -14.82 -14.89 6.07
CA GLU A 179 -15.65 -13.73 6.39
C GLU A 179 -16.83 -13.51 5.42
N THR A 180 -16.84 -14.13 4.24
CA THR A 180 -18.08 -14.23 3.47
C THR A 180 -18.95 -15.32 4.08
N HIS A 181 -19.83 -14.92 5.02
CA HIS A 181 -20.90 -15.78 5.52
C HIS A 181 -21.58 -16.48 4.34
N ARG A 182 -21.36 -17.79 4.20
CA ARG A 182 -21.95 -18.55 3.11
C ARG A 182 -23.46 -18.50 3.31
N VAL A 183 -24.22 -18.26 2.25
CA VAL A 183 -25.70 -18.24 2.30
C VAL A 183 -26.25 -19.53 2.93
N THR A 184 -25.51 -20.65 2.83
CA THR A 184 -25.80 -21.93 3.48
C THR A 184 -25.84 -21.88 5.00
N ASP A 185 -25.12 -20.95 5.64
CA ASP A 185 -25.11 -20.78 7.10
C ASP A 185 -26.40 -20.13 7.59
N TYR A 186 -27.00 -19.25 6.77
CA TYR A 186 -28.30 -18.64 7.04
C TYR A 186 -29.44 -19.68 7.01
N PHE A 187 -29.34 -20.69 6.12
CA PHE A 187 -30.31 -21.79 6.06
C PHE A 187 -30.10 -22.86 7.14
N SER A 188 -28.90 -22.96 7.70
CA SER A 188 -28.58 -23.94 8.73
C SER A 188 -29.03 -23.48 10.13
N ALA A 189 -29.13 -22.17 10.36
CA ALA A 189 -29.57 -21.58 11.63
C ALA A 189 -31.03 -21.89 12.01
N ASP A 190 -31.88 -22.27 11.06
CA ASP A 190 -33.31 -22.57 11.31
C ASP A 190 -33.56 -24.02 11.77
N SER A 191 -32.51 -24.87 11.78
CA SER A 191 -32.67 -26.31 12.04
C SER A 191 -32.21 -26.79 13.42
N GLY A 192 -31.96 -25.89 14.37
CA GLY A 192 -31.79 -26.31 15.76
C GLY A 192 -31.36 -25.24 16.76
N LYS A 193 -32.31 -24.69 17.52
CA LYS A 193 -32.44 -24.90 18.98
C LYS A 193 -33.49 -23.99 19.62
N GLU A 194 -34.26 -24.63 20.50
CA GLU A 194 -34.85 -24.17 21.76
C GLU A 194 -34.78 -22.67 22.15
N GLN A 195 -35.98 -22.16 22.46
CA GLN A 195 -36.36 -21.04 23.33
C GLN A 195 -35.32 -20.45 24.29
N LYS A 196 -35.02 -19.15 24.10
CA LYS A 196 -34.96 -18.00 25.07
C LYS A 196 -33.96 -16.97 24.54
N ALA A 197 -34.13 -15.66 24.66
CA ALA A 197 -35.02 -14.81 25.43
C ALA A 197 -35.41 -13.58 24.59
N ASP A 198 -36.51 -12.93 24.99
CA ASP A 198 -37.20 -11.83 24.30
C ASP A 198 -36.30 -10.80 23.61
N ASP A 199 -36.35 -10.80 22.28
CA ASP A 199 -36.03 -9.65 21.45
C ASP A 199 -37.24 -8.69 21.50
N GLU A 200 -37.28 -7.87 22.56
CA GLU A 200 -38.38 -6.93 22.85
C GLU A 200 -38.58 -5.84 21.77
N LEU A 201 -37.72 -5.78 20.76
CA LEU A 201 -37.83 -4.83 19.64
C LEU A 201 -38.34 -5.48 18.34
N GLY A 202 -38.21 -6.79 18.17
CA GLY A 202 -38.62 -7.52 16.95
C GLY A 202 -40.13 -7.78 16.84
N ASN A 203 -40.86 -7.74 17.96
CA ASN A 203 -42.28 -8.11 18.03
C ASN A 203 -43.27 -6.93 18.02
N TRP A 204 -42.81 -5.70 17.78
CA TRP A 204 -43.65 -4.49 17.87
C TRP A 204 -44.64 -4.34 16.69
N PHE A 205 -44.31 -4.83 15.49
CA PHE A 205 -45.18 -4.67 14.33
C PHE A 205 -46.10 -5.88 14.12
N GLY A 206 -47.40 -5.71 14.37
CA GLY A 206 -48.43 -6.63 13.87
C GLY A 206 -49.17 -7.52 14.88
N ARG A 207 -49.01 -7.35 16.20
CA ARG A 207 -49.92 -8.01 17.16
C ARG A 207 -51.27 -7.31 17.22
N LYS A 208 -52.36 -8.07 17.05
CA LYS A 208 -53.72 -7.60 17.34
C LYS A 208 -53.84 -7.38 18.84
N ALA A 209 -54.27 -6.20 19.27
CA ALA A 209 -54.60 -5.92 20.66
C ALA A 209 -55.68 -6.91 21.14
N GLY A 210 -55.37 -7.68 22.16
CA GLY A 210 -56.33 -8.55 22.84
C GLY A 210 -57.33 -7.72 23.66
N VAL A 211 -58.49 -8.32 23.94
CA VAL A 211 -59.66 -7.67 24.56
C VAL A 211 -59.43 -7.30 26.05
N GLU A 212 -58.24 -7.50 26.60
CA GLU A 212 -57.89 -7.08 27.98
C GLU A 212 -57.49 -5.60 28.09
N ALA A 213 -57.55 -4.85 26.99
CA ALA A 213 -57.30 -3.40 26.97
C ALA A 213 -58.58 -2.54 27.05
N PHE A 214 -59.69 -3.10 27.54
CA PHE A 214 -60.89 -2.36 27.95
C PHE A 214 -61.33 -2.78 29.35
#